data_AF-A0A9W8KBP9-F1
#
_entry.id   AF-A0A9W8KBP9-F1
#
_cell.length_a   1.000
_cell.length_b   1.000
_cell.length_c   1.000
_cell.angle_alpha   90.00
_cell.angle_beta   90.00
_cell.angle_gamma   90.00
#
_symmetry.space_group_name_H-M   'P 1'
#
loop_
_entity.id
_entity.type
_entity.pdbx_description
1 polymer ?
#
loop_
_entity_poly.entity_id
_entity_poly.type
_entity_poly.pdbx_seq_one_letter_code
_entity_poly.pdbx_strand_id
1 'polypeptide(L)'
;MADQKVSKHVDQLTVAVDQIQKTLGPVLTQPLNDLLPKLTPIQRCELEALVAYSIDTLFWIYLKVNGVPPKEHPIMKELQRVQRYIEKINRAKGSDKPEPRAMKVDAGAADRFIRNAIASTK
;
A
#
# COMPACT_ATOMS: atom_id res chain seq x y z
N MET A 1 -17.67 17.34 -33.93
CA MET A 1 -16.37 17.52 -33.24
C MET A 1 -16.36 16.94 -31.82
N ALA A 2 -17.43 17.07 -31.03
CA ALA A 2 -17.52 16.46 -29.69
C ALA A 2 -17.49 14.92 -29.72
N ASP A 3 -18.22 14.29 -30.64
CA ASP A 3 -18.30 12.82 -30.73
C ASP A 3 -16.96 12.16 -31.05
N GLN A 4 -16.14 12.80 -31.90
CA GLN A 4 -14.81 12.31 -32.22
C GLN A 4 -13.84 12.40 -31.03
N LYS A 5 -14.01 13.39 -30.15
CA LYS A 5 -13.22 13.51 -28.92
C LYS A 5 -13.64 12.45 -27.90
N VAL A 6 -14.94 12.18 -27.76
CA VAL A 6 -15.46 11.13 -26.88
C VAL A 6 -14.98 9.76 -27.36
N SER A 7 -15.09 9.45 -28.66
CA SER A 7 -14.60 8.19 -29.24
C SER A 7 -13.12 7.95 -28.91
N LYS A 8 -12.28 8.97 -29.07
CA LYS A 8 -10.84 8.85 -28.76
C LYS A 8 -10.58 8.50 -27.29
N HIS A 9 -11.36 9.04 -26.35
CA HIS A 9 -11.22 8.72 -24.93
C HIS A 9 -11.69 7.31 -24.60
N VAL A 10 -12.73 6.81 -25.29
CA VAL A 10 -13.17 5.42 -25.16
C VAL A 10 -12.10 4.47 -25.68
N ASP A 11 -11.51 4.75 -26.85
CA ASP A 11 -10.43 3.93 -27.41
C ASP A 11 -9.22 3.87 -26.46
N GLN A 12 -8.84 5.02 -25.88
CA GLN A 12 -7.76 5.10 -24.88
C GLN A 12 -8.08 4.27 -23.63
N LEU A 13 -9.32 4.32 -23.15
CA LEU A 13 -9.76 3.54 -21.99
C LEU A 13 -9.70 2.03 -22.29
N THR A 14 -10.17 1.60 -23.45
CA THR A 14 -10.11 0.19 -23.87
C THR A 14 -8.67 -0.32 -23.90
N VAL A 15 -7.76 0.42 -24.53
CA VAL A 15 -6.32 0.07 -24.57
C VAL A 15 -5.73 -0.01 -23.15
N ALA A 16 -6.10 0.92 -22.26
CA ALA A 16 -5.62 0.92 -20.88
C ALA A 16 -6.14 -0.30 -20.10
N VAL A 17 -7.42 -0.68 -20.28
CA VAL A 17 -8.01 -1.85 -19.64
C VAL A 17 -7.37 -3.14 -20.15
N ASP A 18 -7.13 -3.25 -21.46
CA ASP A 18 -6.40 -4.40 -22.04
C ASP A 18 -5.00 -4.53 -21.46
N GLN A 19 -4.31 -3.41 -21.26
CA GLN A 19 -3.00 -3.40 -20.63
C GLN A 19 -3.05 -3.86 -19.17
N ILE A 20 -4.06 -3.43 -18.41
CA ILE A 20 -4.27 -3.87 -17.02
C ILE A 20 -4.55 -5.37 -16.96
N GLN A 21 -5.37 -5.90 -17.88
CA GLN A 21 -5.66 -7.33 -17.93
C GLN A 21 -4.41 -8.16 -18.22
N LYS A 22 -3.55 -7.69 -19.15
CA LYS A 22 -2.27 -8.32 -19.45
C LYS A 22 -1.31 -8.31 -18.26
N THR A 23 -1.23 -7.21 -17.52
CA THR A 23 -0.32 -7.10 -16.36
C THR A 23 -0.80 -7.88 -15.14
N LEU A 24 -2.13 -7.96 -14.92
CA LEU A 24 -2.70 -8.74 -13.83
C LEU A 24 -2.80 -10.23 -14.12
N GLY A 25 -2.77 -10.65 -15.39
CA GLY A 25 -2.86 -12.06 -15.80
C GLY A 25 -2.01 -13.02 -14.97
N PRO A 26 -0.69 -12.81 -14.81
CA PRO A 26 0.17 -13.68 -14.01
C PRO A 26 -0.26 -13.80 -12.55
N VAL A 27 -0.74 -12.71 -11.96
CA VAL A 27 -1.19 -12.65 -10.56
C VAL A 27 -2.54 -13.36 -10.40
N LEU A 28 -3.42 -13.30 -11.41
CA LEU A 28 -4.74 -13.90 -11.40
C LEU A 28 -4.75 -15.40 -11.76
N THR A 29 -3.65 -15.92 -12.33
CA THR A 29 -3.58 -17.31 -12.81
C THR A 29 -3.31 -18.32 -11.68
N GLN A 30 -2.72 -17.86 -10.57
CA GLN A 30 -2.44 -18.70 -9.40
C GLN A 30 -3.16 -18.14 -8.17
N PRO A 31 -3.70 -18.99 -7.29
CA PRO A 31 -4.33 -18.51 -6.06
C PRO A 31 -3.27 -17.83 -5.19
N LEU A 32 -3.65 -16.71 -4.58
CA LEU A 32 -2.74 -15.89 -3.78
C LEU A 32 -2.10 -16.70 -2.64
N ASN A 33 -2.86 -17.62 -2.04
CA ASN A 33 -2.39 -18.52 -0.98
C ASN A 33 -1.18 -19.39 -1.38
N ASP A 34 -1.00 -19.68 -2.67
CA ASP A 34 0.14 -20.45 -3.19
C ASP A 34 1.34 -19.55 -3.55
N LEU A 35 1.09 -18.27 -3.78
CA LEU A 35 2.10 -17.26 -4.13
C LEU A 35 2.73 -16.64 -2.88
N LEU A 36 1.93 -16.26 -1.89
CA LEU A 36 2.39 -15.56 -0.67
C LEU A 36 3.49 -16.31 0.11
N PRO A 37 3.48 -17.67 0.22
CA PRO A 37 4.54 -18.40 0.89
C PRO A 37 5.90 -18.33 0.18
N LYS A 38 5.93 -18.05 -1.12
CA LYS A 38 7.16 -17.98 -1.94
C LYS A 38 7.86 -16.63 -1.86
N LEU A 39 7.20 -15.63 -1.27
CA LEU A 39 7.69 -14.26 -1.16
C LEU A 39 8.31 -13.99 0.21
N THR A 40 9.30 -13.09 0.23
CA THR A 40 9.77 -12.52 1.50
C THR A 40 8.65 -11.77 2.20
N PRO A 41 8.70 -11.59 3.54
CA PRO A 41 7.66 -10.87 4.28
C PRO A 41 7.36 -9.49 3.69
N ILE A 42 8.38 -8.77 3.23
CA ILE A 42 8.20 -7.43 2.68
C ILE A 42 7.56 -7.44 1.29
N GLN A 43 7.95 -8.38 0.43
CA GLN A 43 7.35 -8.56 -0.89
C GLN A 43 5.88 -9.02 -0.79
N ARG A 44 5.56 -9.80 0.24
CA ARG A 44 4.18 -10.19 0.55
C ARG A 44 3.31 -8.96 0.83
N CYS A 45 3.77 -8.10 1.74
CA CYS A 45 3.06 -6.87 2.07
C CYS A 45 2.86 -5.96 0.86
N GLU A 46 3.88 -5.83 0.00
CA GLU A 46 3.76 -5.06 -1.25
C GLU A 46 2.71 -5.63 -2.19
N LEU A 47 2.74 -6.94 -2.42
CA LEU A 47 1.81 -7.59 -3.32
C LEU A 47 0.37 -7.41 -2.82
N GLU A 48 0.11 -7.68 -1.54
CA GLU A 48 -1.22 -7.52 -0.94
C GLU A 48 -1.71 -6.07 -0.98
N ALA A 49 -0.84 -5.10 -0.68
CA ALA A 49 -1.19 -3.68 -0.74
C ALA A 49 -1.46 -3.21 -2.17
N LEU A 50 -0.67 -3.67 -3.15
CA LEU A 50 -0.87 -3.35 -4.57
C LEU A 50 -2.16 -3.97 -5.10
N VAL A 51 -2.46 -5.22 -4.76
CA VAL A 51 -3.72 -5.88 -5.16
C VAL A 51 -4.92 -5.12 -4.60
N ALA A 52 -4.90 -4.76 -3.32
CA ALA A 52 -5.95 -3.95 -2.71
C ALA A 52 -6.10 -2.59 -3.42
N TYR A 53 -4.98 -1.90 -3.69
CA TYR A 53 -4.98 -0.61 -4.39
C TYR A 53 -5.55 -0.72 -5.81
N SER A 54 -5.20 -1.78 -6.54
CA SER A 54 -5.73 -2.06 -7.87
C SER A 54 -7.23 -2.29 -7.86
N ILE A 55 -7.75 -3.07 -6.91
CA ILE A 55 -9.20 -3.32 -6.77
C ILE A 55 -9.94 -2.01 -6.50
N ASP A 56 -9.49 -1.22 -5.51
CA ASP A 56 -10.12 0.05 -5.17
C ASP A 56 -10.09 1.04 -6.33
N THR A 57 -8.98 1.07 -7.07
CA THR A 57 -8.81 1.94 -8.25
C THR A 57 -9.72 1.50 -9.40
N LEU A 58 -9.83 0.20 -9.68
CA LEU A 58 -10.73 -0.33 -10.70
C LEU A 58 -12.19 -0.03 -10.36
N PHE A 59 -12.57 -0.17 -9.10
CA PHE A 59 -13.91 0.18 -8.65
C PHE A 59 -14.18 1.68 -8.76
N TRP A 60 -13.20 2.53 -8.45
CA TRP A 60 -13.28 3.97 -8.67
C TRP A 60 -13.46 4.33 -10.15
N ILE A 61 -12.76 3.65 -11.06
CA ILE A 61 -12.94 3.82 -12.52
C ILE A 61 -14.35 3.39 -12.93
N TYR A 62 -14.84 2.25 -12.43
CA TYR A 62 -16.19 1.77 -12.68
C TYR A 62 -17.25 2.80 -12.27
N LEU A 63 -17.14 3.40 -11.08
CA LEU A 63 -18.08 4.45 -10.65
C LEU A 63 -18.08 5.64 -11.60
N LYS A 64 -16.90 6.08 -12.06
CA LYS A 64 -16.79 7.18 -13.03
C LYS A 64 -17.47 6.87 -14.35
N VAL A 65 -17.30 5.66 -14.87
CA VAL A 65 -17.92 5.25 -16.13
C VAL A 65 -19.45 5.21 -16.01
N ASN A 66 -19.97 4.86 -14.84
CA ASN A 66 -21.41 4.90 -14.55
C ASN A 66 -21.95 6.31 -14.20
N GLY A 67 -21.12 7.35 -14.31
CA GLY A 67 -21.53 8.72 -13.99
C GLY A 67 -21.70 9.00 -12.49
N VAL A 68 -21.29 8.08 -11.61
CA VAL A 68 -21.33 8.30 -10.16
C VAL A 68 -20.09 9.10 -9.73
N PRO A 69 -20.26 10.27 -9.07
CA PRO A 69 -19.12 11.09 -8.64
C PRO A 69 -18.33 10.38 -7.52
N PRO A 70 -17.07 9.99 -7.74
CA PRO A 70 -16.33 9.18 -6.76
C PRO A 70 -15.94 9.94 -5.49
N LYS A 71 -15.99 11.28 -5.51
CA LYS A 71 -15.65 12.12 -4.36
C LYS A 71 -16.67 12.01 -3.23
N GLU A 72 -17.91 11.72 -3.58
CA GLU A 72 -19.02 11.54 -2.63
C GLU A 72 -19.13 10.09 -2.17
N HIS A 73 -18.44 9.17 -2.85
CA HIS A 73 -18.47 7.75 -2.55
C HIS A 73 -17.43 7.35 -1.48
N PRO A 74 -17.74 6.42 -0.55
CA PRO A 74 -16.81 5.94 0.48
C PRO A 74 -15.47 5.37 -0.04
N ILE A 75 -15.38 5.04 -1.33
CA ILE A 75 -14.17 4.51 -1.98
C ILE A 75 -12.94 5.40 -1.78
N MET A 76 -13.13 6.73 -1.65
CA MET A 76 -12.02 7.63 -1.39
C MET A 76 -11.36 7.35 -0.04
N LYS A 77 -12.13 6.93 0.97
CA LYS A 77 -11.59 6.53 2.28
C LYS A 77 -10.79 5.24 2.19
N GLU A 78 -11.23 4.29 1.37
CA GLU A 78 -10.51 3.03 1.13
C GLU A 78 -9.20 3.28 0.38
N LEU A 79 -9.22 4.09 -0.68
CA LEU A 79 -8.00 4.49 -1.39
C LEU A 79 -6.98 5.16 -0.45
N GLN A 80 -7.42 6.11 0.38
CA GLN A 80 -6.56 6.74 1.39
C GLN A 80 -6.06 5.73 2.43
N ARG A 81 -6.88 4.75 2.81
CA ARG A 81 -6.49 3.70 3.73
C ARG A 81 -5.36 2.86 3.14
N VAL A 82 -5.49 2.41 1.90
CA VAL A 82 -4.46 1.60 1.22
C VAL A 82 -3.18 2.40 0.99
N GLN A 83 -3.27 3.68 0.60
CA GLN A 83 -2.11 4.57 0.47
C GLN A 83 -1.30 4.66 1.78
N ARG A 84 -1.96 4.80 2.92
CA ARG A 84 -1.29 4.77 4.24
C ARG A 84 -0.57 3.45 4.52
N TYR A 85 -1.07 2.31 4.03
CA TYR A 85 -0.37 1.03 4.17
C TYR A 85 0.86 0.95 3.27
N ILE A 86 0.79 1.47 2.05
CA ILE A 86 1.95 1.58 1.15
C ILE A 86 3.04 2.45 1.80
N GLU A 87 2.67 3.57 2.42
CA GLU A 87 3.62 4.41 3.18
C GLU A 87 4.28 3.65 4.33
N LYS A 88 3.52 2.86 5.10
CA LYS A 88 4.08 2.02 6.17
C LYS A 88 5.07 0.99 5.62
N ILE A 89 4.77 0.38 4.48
CA ILE A 89 5.65 -0.58 3.82
C ILE A 89 6.95 0.10 3.35
N ASN A 90 6.86 1.30 2.76
CA ASN A 90 8.03 2.08 2.32
C ASN A 90 8.92 2.50 3.50
N ARG A 91 8.31 2.92 4.62
CA ARG A 91 9.03 3.18 5.87
C ARG A 91 9.75 1.93 6.39
N ALA A 92 9.08 0.78 6.36
CA ALA A 92 9.68 -0.49 6.79
C ALA A 92 10.83 -0.97 5.89
N LYS A 93 10.80 -0.63 4.60
CA LYS A 93 11.89 -0.90 3.64
C LYS A 93 13.13 -0.02 3.83
N GLY A 94 13.03 1.05 4.62
CA GLY A 94 14.07 2.07 4.69
C GLY A 94 14.17 2.93 3.43
N SER A 95 13.09 2.99 2.63
CA SER A 95 13.00 3.89 1.47
C SER A 95 12.83 5.36 1.89
N ASP A 96 12.37 5.59 3.12
CA ASP A 96 12.38 6.89 3.79
C ASP A 96 13.61 7.02 4.71
N LYS A 97 14.06 8.26 4.95
CA LYS A 97 15.12 8.54 5.94
C LYS A 97 14.77 7.82 7.25
N PRO A 98 15.71 7.09 7.88
CA PRO A 98 15.43 6.41 9.13
C PRO A 98 14.96 7.45 10.15
N GLU A 99 13.68 7.38 10.53
CA GLU A 99 13.20 8.18 11.66
C GLU A 99 14.03 7.76 12.88
N PRO A 100 14.63 8.72 13.62
CA PRO A 100 15.34 8.38 14.83
C PRO A 100 14.36 7.65 15.74
N ARG A 101 14.71 6.42 16.14
CA ARG A 101 13.88 5.62 17.05
C ARG A 101 13.53 6.50 18.25
N ALA A 102 12.24 6.80 18.42
CA ALA A 102 11.75 7.71 19.47
C ALA A 102 12.16 7.24 20.88
N MET A 103 12.40 5.94 21.04
CA MET A 103 13.04 5.36 22.22
C MET A 103 14.43 4.85 21.87
N LYS A 104 15.44 5.67 22.15
CA LYS A 104 16.80 5.19 22.32
C LYS A 104 16.99 4.93 23.81
N VAL A 105 17.34 3.70 24.17
CA VAL A 105 17.68 3.36 25.56
C VAL A 105 18.95 4.14 25.92
N ASP A 106 18.87 4.95 26.97
CA ASP A 106 20.06 5.54 27.59
C ASP A 106 20.73 4.46 28.44
N ALA A 107 21.72 3.80 27.84
CA ALA A 107 22.51 2.77 28.51
C ALA A 107 23.22 3.31 29.76
N GLY A 108 23.58 4.61 29.78
CA GLY A 108 24.20 5.24 30.95
C GLY A 108 23.20 5.44 32.09
N ALA A 109 21.97 5.85 31.79
CA ALA A 109 20.89 5.91 32.78
C ALA A 109 20.59 4.51 33.35
N ALA A 110 20.48 3.49 32.49
CA ALA A 110 20.27 2.11 32.92
C ALA A 110 21.39 1.61 33.85
N ASP A 111 22.66 1.89 33.53
CA ASP A 111 23.80 1.53 34.38
C ASP A 111 23.74 2.23 35.76
N ARG A 112 23.35 3.52 35.80
CA ARG A 112 23.16 4.25 37.06
C ARG A 112 22.05 3.64 37.93
N PHE A 113 20.91 3.27 37.33
CA PHE A 113 19.82 2.61 38.06
C PHE A 113 20.27 1.27 38.65
N ILE A 114 20.98 0.47 37.87
CA ILE A 114 21.49 -0.84 38.32
C ILE A 114 22.50 -0.66 39.45
N ARG A 115 23.47 0.25 39.32
CA ARG A 115 24.47 0.51 40.37
C ARG A 115 23.85 0.98 41.67
N ASN A 116 22.90 1.91 41.62
CA ASN A 116 22.24 2.40 42.82
C ASN A 116 21.36 1.33 43.49
N ALA A 117 20.67 0.50 42.71
CA ALA A 117 19.89 -0.62 43.26
C ALA A 117 20.79 -1.64 43.98
N ILE A 118 21.94 -1.99 43.39
CA ILE A 118 22.91 -2.90 44.00
C ILE A 118 23.55 -2.28 45.25
N ALA A 119 23.92 -1.00 45.20
CA ALA A 119 24.54 -0.30 46.32
C ALA A 119 23.59 -0.08 47.52
N SER A 120 22.28 -0.01 47.27
CA SER A 120 21.26 0.19 48.31
C SER A 120 20.87 -1.09 49.07
N THR A 121 21.41 -2.26 48.70
CA THR A 121 21.05 -3.57 49.31
C THR A 121 22.01 -3.92 50.46
N LYS A 122 22.32 -2.97 51.33
CA LYS A 122 23.15 -3.19 52.53
C LYS A 122 22.57 -2.53 53.76
#